data_AF-A0A4V2YHP8-F1
#
_entry.id   AF-A0A4V2YHP8-F1
#
_cell.length_a   1.000
_cell.length_b   1.000
_cell.length_c   1.000
_cell.angle_alpha   90.00
_cell.angle_beta   90.00
_cell.angle_gamma   90.00
#
_symmetry.space_group_name_H-M   'P 1'
#
loop_
_entity.id
_entity.type
_entity.pdbx_description
1 polymer ?
#
loop_
_entity_poly.entity_id
_entity_poly.type
_entity_poly.pdbx_seq_one_letter_code
_entity_poly.pdbx_strand_id
1 'polypeptide(L)'
;LISPLLLNITLHGMGNAAGDIDRQPIWQKSAQVTPTFVRYADDFVVMCATEEQAYTVKQRLTEWLEPRGLAFNDEKTRVVHIDEGFDFLGFHVRRFEGKLLTKPSREAVKRFKERVTAISKEMATAKTADVIRRLNPLIKGWSTYYRGAAASKVFGDLDHWMYKRMFRWVKRRHPKKSTAWMRNNYFGAFHPHRRDNWVFGDKETGAYLVKLSWTHIVRHTVVKGAASPDDPSLVNYWAERRNKRKHPEAHGRKVVGMAAQQKGLCPLCGTDLIAGAGYEPESVREWADWFDANFRRLHKHHLTYRSRGGSDQANNLVLIHSDCHRKHHASDYKEMQEIA
;
A
#
# COMPACT_ATOMS: atom_id res chain seq x y z
N LEU A 1 4.18 6.30 -20.80
CA LEU A 1 3.49 5.00 -20.64
C LEU A 1 4.25 3.84 -21.28
N ILE A 2 4.96 4.02 -22.41
CA ILE A 2 5.63 2.93 -23.13
C ILE A 2 6.95 2.46 -22.46
N SER A 3 7.67 3.35 -21.77
CA SER A 3 9.00 3.03 -21.20
C SER A 3 9.03 1.82 -20.23
N PRO A 4 8.12 1.66 -19.25
CA PRO A 4 8.11 0.46 -18.38
C PRO A 4 7.85 -0.85 -19.14
N LEU A 5 7.07 -0.79 -20.22
CA LEU A 5 6.82 -1.96 -21.07
C LEU A 5 8.09 -2.35 -21.82
N LEU A 6 8.78 -1.38 -22.42
CA LEU A 6 10.04 -1.61 -23.13
C LEU A 6 11.10 -2.21 -22.20
N LEU A 7 11.24 -1.71 -20.97
CA LEU A 7 12.17 -2.29 -19.99
C LEU A 7 11.86 -3.77 -19.72
N ASN A 8 10.58 -4.12 -19.54
CA ASN A 8 10.17 -5.50 -19.31
C ASN A 8 10.42 -6.40 -20.53
N ILE A 9 10.27 -5.88 -21.74
CA ILE A 9 10.60 -6.59 -22.98
C ILE A 9 12.12 -6.81 -23.08
N THR A 10 12.93 -5.78 -22.84
CA THR A 10 14.41 -5.86 -22.90
C THR A 10 14.97 -6.87 -21.90
N LEU A 11 14.40 -6.93 -20.70
CA LEU A 11 14.80 -7.85 -19.64
C LEU A 11 14.07 -9.21 -19.70
N HIS A 12 13.25 -9.45 -20.73
CA HIS A 12 12.62 -10.75 -20.92
C HIS A 12 13.69 -11.81 -21.24
N GLY A 13 13.57 -12.99 -20.61
CA GLY A 13 14.56 -14.07 -20.75
C GLY A 13 15.74 -13.98 -19.79
N MET A 14 15.87 -12.92 -18.99
CA MET A 14 16.95 -12.77 -18.00
C MET A 14 16.99 -13.94 -16.98
N GLY A 15 15.83 -14.45 -16.56
CA GLY A 15 15.77 -15.62 -15.67
C GLY A 15 16.36 -16.89 -16.31
N ASN A 16 16.14 -17.09 -17.61
CA ASN A 16 16.74 -18.22 -18.33
C ASN A 16 18.26 -18.07 -18.42
N ALA A 17 18.75 -16.84 -18.66
CA ALA A 17 20.18 -16.53 -18.64
C ALA A 17 20.81 -16.74 -17.26
N ALA A 18 20.06 -16.48 -16.19
CA ALA A 18 20.47 -16.78 -14.82
C ALA A 18 20.51 -18.29 -14.49
N GLY A 19 20.03 -19.16 -15.39
CA GLY A 19 19.93 -20.60 -15.15
C GLY A 19 18.68 -21.04 -14.39
N ASP A 20 17.65 -20.19 -14.29
CA ASP A 20 16.35 -20.54 -13.72
C ASP A 20 15.49 -21.31 -14.75
N ILE A 21 15.93 -22.54 -15.02
CA ILE A 21 15.39 -23.41 -16.06
C ILE A 21 14.25 -24.28 -15.51
N ASP A 22 14.19 -24.47 -14.19
CA ASP A 22 13.17 -25.26 -13.50
C ASP A 22 12.20 -24.36 -12.71
N ARG A 23 11.11 -23.95 -13.39
CA ARG A 23 10.00 -23.19 -12.79
C ARG A 23 8.96 -24.09 -12.09
N GLN A 24 9.25 -25.37 -11.90
CA GLN A 24 8.38 -26.26 -11.14
C GLN A 24 8.22 -25.75 -9.71
N PRO A 25 7.06 -25.99 -9.07
CA PRO A 25 6.89 -25.76 -7.63
C PRO A 25 8.02 -26.43 -6.83
N ILE A 26 8.43 -25.83 -5.70
CA ILE A 26 9.57 -26.30 -4.88
C ILE A 26 9.50 -27.80 -4.54
N TRP A 27 8.31 -28.37 -4.41
CA TRP A 27 8.03 -29.79 -4.13
C TRP A 27 8.16 -30.73 -5.35
N GLN A 28 8.41 -30.20 -6.54
CA GLN A 28 8.58 -30.94 -7.80
C GLN A 28 9.94 -30.66 -8.47
N LYS A 29 10.81 -29.86 -7.83
CA LYS A 29 12.16 -29.62 -8.37
C LYS A 29 12.99 -30.89 -8.39
N SER A 30 13.74 -31.08 -9.47
CA SER A 30 14.70 -32.19 -9.60
C SER A 30 15.80 -32.09 -8.52
N ALA A 31 16.54 -33.18 -8.29
CA ALA A 31 17.65 -33.23 -7.31
C ALA A 31 18.79 -32.22 -7.60
N GLN A 32 18.80 -31.59 -8.78
CA GLN A 32 19.77 -30.58 -9.15
C GLN A 32 19.27 -29.19 -8.73
N VAL A 33 19.96 -28.56 -7.77
CA VAL A 33 19.58 -27.26 -7.23
C VAL A 33 19.87 -26.16 -8.27
N THR A 34 18.86 -25.84 -9.07
CA THR A 34 18.93 -24.73 -10.03
C THR A 34 18.80 -23.39 -9.31
N PRO A 35 19.50 -22.34 -9.79
CA PRO A 35 19.27 -20.98 -9.32
C PRO A 35 17.80 -20.59 -9.46
N THR A 36 17.27 -19.82 -8.52
CA THR A 36 15.90 -19.30 -8.59
C THR A 36 15.97 -17.78 -8.76
N PHE A 37 15.31 -17.26 -9.79
CA PHE A 37 15.37 -15.86 -10.18
C PHE A 37 14.10 -15.12 -9.82
N VAL A 38 14.23 -13.98 -9.11
CA VAL A 38 13.10 -13.11 -8.77
C VAL A 38 13.42 -11.69 -9.23
N ARG A 39 12.55 -11.09 -10.05
CA ARG A 39 12.72 -9.73 -10.57
C ARG A 39 11.47 -8.89 -10.33
N TYR A 40 11.70 -7.62 -10.04
CA TYR A 40 10.70 -6.57 -10.00
C TYR A 40 11.26 -5.34 -10.72
N ALA A 41 10.73 -5.02 -11.90
CA ALA A 41 11.29 -4.01 -12.79
C ALA A 41 12.80 -4.24 -13.03
N ASP A 42 13.66 -3.30 -12.63
CA ASP A 42 15.12 -3.34 -12.71
C ASP A 42 15.79 -4.03 -11.51
N ASP A 43 15.12 -4.09 -10.36
CA ASP A 43 15.63 -4.77 -9.16
C ASP A 43 15.39 -6.29 -9.26
N PHE A 44 16.42 -7.11 -8.99
CA PHE A 44 16.29 -8.56 -8.98
C PHE A 44 17.19 -9.22 -7.93
N VAL A 45 16.85 -10.46 -7.59
CA VAL A 45 17.59 -11.33 -6.67
C VAL A 45 17.71 -12.71 -7.30
N VAL A 46 18.91 -13.28 -7.23
CA VAL A 46 19.16 -14.67 -7.62
C VAL A 46 19.50 -15.46 -6.37
N MET A 47 18.74 -16.53 -6.12
CA MET A 47 19.02 -17.46 -5.04
C MET A 47 19.81 -18.64 -5.60
N CYS A 48 21.02 -18.84 -5.06
CA CYS A 48 21.93 -19.91 -5.45
C CYS A 48 22.19 -20.85 -4.26
N ALA A 49 22.59 -22.09 -4.55
CA ALA A 49 22.97 -23.09 -3.55
C ALA A 49 24.35 -22.81 -2.93
N THR A 50 25.27 -22.30 -3.74
CA THR A 50 26.66 -22.03 -3.37
C THR A 50 27.10 -20.63 -3.80
N GLU A 51 28.13 -20.11 -3.14
CA GLU A 51 28.73 -18.83 -3.49
C GLU A 51 29.36 -18.86 -4.89
N GLU A 52 30.04 -19.96 -5.25
CA GLU A 52 30.60 -20.16 -6.60
C GLU A 52 29.51 -20.09 -7.68
N GLN A 53 28.35 -20.71 -7.43
CA GLN A 53 27.20 -20.62 -8.33
C GLN A 53 26.69 -19.17 -8.44
N ALA A 54 26.70 -18.40 -7.35
CA ALA A 54 26.32 -16.98 -7.38
C ALA A 54 27.27 -16.14 -8.26
N TYR A 55 28.58 -16.33 -8.15
CA TYR A 55 29.55 -15.64 -9.03
C TYR A 55 29.43 -16.08 -10.49
N THR A 56 29.22 -17.38 -10.73
CA THR A 56 28.99 -17.91 -12.09
C THR A 56 27.75 -17.27 -12.72
N VAL A 57 26.65 -17.15 -11.97
CA VAL A 57 25.44 -16.49 -12.45
C VAL A 57 25.67 -14.99 -12.66
N LYS A 58 26.41 -14.32 -11.77
CA LYS A 58 26.78 -12.90 -11.94
C LYS A 58 27.50 -12.69 -13.28
N GLN A 59 28.50 -13.50 -13.59
CA GLN A 59 29.25 -13.40 -14.85
C GLN A 59 28.33 -13.62 -16.07
N ARG A 60 27.52 -14.69 -16.06
CA ARG A 60 26.58 -14.98 -17.15
C ARG A 60 25.60 -13.84 -17.41
N LEU A 61 25.10 -13.22 -16.34
CA LEU A 61 24.21 -12.08 -16.47
C LEU A 61 24.92 -10.84 -16.98
N THR A 62 26.19 -10.61 -16.63
CA THR A 62 27.00 -9.52 -17.21
C THR A 62 27.10 -9.68 -18.73
N GLU A 63 27.52 -10.85 -19.20
CA GLU A 63 27.65 -11.17 -20.63
C GLU A 63 26.29 -11.05 -21.36
N TRP A 64 25.19 -11.39 -20.69
CA TRP A 64 23.85 -11.26 -21.26
C TRP A 64 23.34 -9.81 -21.34
N LEU A 65 23.73 -8.97 -20.38
CA LEU A 65 23.31 -7.56 -20.30
C LEU A 65 24.13 -6.64 -21.22
N GLU A 66 25.40 -6.96 -21.47
CA GLU A 66 26.31 -6.18 -22.32
C GLU A 66 25.73 -5.83 -23.71
N PRO A 67 25.21 -6.78 -24.52
CA PRO A 67 24.63 -6.47 -25.83
C PRO A 67 23.34 -5.64 -25.75
N ARG A 68 22.76 -5.47 -24.56
CA ARG A 68 21.59 -4.62 -24.29
C ARG A 68 21.98 -3.23 -23.80
N GLY A 69 23.29 -2.93 -23.71
CA GLY A 69 23.80 -1.66 -23.19
C GLY A 69 23.57 -1.46 -21.69
N LEU A 70 23.41 -2.56 -20.94
CA LEU A 70 23.17 -2.54 -19.50
C LEU A 70 24.37 -3.14 -18.76
N ALA A 71 24.67 -2.59 -17.60
CA ALA A 71 25.74 -3.06 -16.72
C ALA A 71 25.26 -3.09 -15.27
N PHE A 72 25.90 -3.90 -14.45
CA PHE A 72 25.64 -3.90 -13.02
C PHE A 72 26.14 -2.61 -12.38
N ASN A 73 25.40 -2.16 -11.37
CA ASN A 73 25.91 -1.18 -10.43
C ASN A 73 26.72 -1.94 -9.38
N ASP A 74 28.05 -1.88 -9.47
CA ASP A 74 28.96 -2.63 -8.58
C ASP A 74 28.83 -2.22 -7.11
N GLU A 75 28.43 -0.98 -6.82
CA GLU A 75 28.20 -0.53 -5.44
C GLU A 75 26.93 -1.15 -4.82
N LYS A 76 25.93 -1.46 -5.65
CA LYS A 76 24.65 -2.04 -5.19
C LYS A 76 24.64 -3.57 -5.23
N THR A 77 25.42 -4.15 -6.14
CA THR A 77 25.40 -5.60 -6.41
C THR A 77 26.29 -6.32 -5.43
N ARG A 78 25.69 -7.18 -4.59
CA ARG A 78 26.40 -7.94 -3.56
C ARG A 78 25.95 -9.39 -3.54
N VAL A 79 26.91 -10.28 -3.30
CA VAL A 79 26.66 -11.68 -2.94
C VAL A 79 26.68 -11.74 -1.43
N VAL A 80 25.60 -12.23 -0.81
CA VAL A 80 25.47 -12.30 0.64
C VAL A 80 24.82 -13.61 1.05
N HIS A 81 25.18 -14.11 2.23
CA HIS A 81 24.54 -15.30 2.77
C HIS A 81 23.17 -14.96 3.39
N ILE A 82 22.22 -15.89 3.32
CA ILE A 82 20.84 -15.67 3.80
C ILE A 82 20.76 -15.42 5.32
N ASP A 83 21.77 -15.84 6.07
CA ASP A 83 21.87 -15.62 7.52
C ASP A 83 22.36 -14.20 7.87
N GLU A 84 23.05 -13.52 6.95
CA GLU A 84 23.35 -12.09 7.06
C GLU A 84 22.13 -11.25 6.67
N GLY A 85 21.43 -11.72 5.63
CA GLY A 85 20.21 -11.13 5.11
C GLY A 85 20.45 -9.99 4.12
N PHE A 86 19.42 -9.65 3.36
CA PHE A 86 19.46 -8.58 2.36
C PHE A 86 18.15 -7.82 2.31
N ASP A 87 18.20 -6.62 1.75
CA ASP A 87 17.00 -5.81 1.51
C ASP A 87 16.56 -5.93 0.05
N PHE A 88 15.27 -6.18 -0.16
CA PHE A 88 14.64 -6.23 -1.48
C PHE A 88 13.22 -5.64 -1.40
N LEU A 89 12.90 -4.68 -2.28
CA LEU A 89 11.61 -3.97 -2.31
C LEU A 89 11.18 -3.40 -0.94
N GLY A 90 12.14 -2.96 -0.14
CA GLY A 90 11.87 -2.44 1.22
C GLY A 90 11.55 -3.50 2.26
N PHE A 91 11.77 -4.78 1.97
CA PHE A 91 11.74 -5.88 2.92
C PHE A 91 13.17 -6.36 3.21
N HIS A 92 13.50 -6.52 4.49
CA HIS A 92 14.68 -7.23 4.94
C HIS A 92 14.38 -8.72 5.04
N VAL A 93 15.05 -9.52 4.23
CA VAL A 93 14.93 -10.97 4.14
C VAL A 93 16.12 -11.59 4.85
N ARG A 94 15.88 -12.38 5.91
CA ARG A 94 16.94 -13.03 6.68
C ARG A 94 16.46 -14.33 7.31
N ARG A 95 17.33 -15.34 7.34
CA ARG A 95 17.11 -16.57 8.10
C ARG A 95 17.58 -16.40 9.54
N PHE A 96 16.70 -16.71 10.49
CA PHE A 96 16.94 -16.68 11.93
C PHE A 96 16.68 -18.08 12.47
N GLU A 97 17.69 -18.76 13.00
CA GLU A 97 17.54 -20.08 13.65
C GLU A 97 16.75 -21.08 12.77
N GLY A 98 17.11 -21.15 11.48
CA GLY A 98 16.43 -22.02 10.51
C GLY A 98 15.10 -21.49 9.95
N LYS A 99 14.57 -20.37 10.46
CA LYS A 99 13.31 -19.76 9.99
C LYS A 99 13.57 -18.53 9.13
N LEU A 100 13.06 -18.54 7.89
CA LEU A 100 13.11 -17.36 7.02
C LEU A 100 12.06 -16.34 7.45
N LEU A 101 12.50 -15.13 7.79
CA LEU A 101 11.61 -14.03 8.14
C LEU A 101 11.84 -12.85 7.20
N THR A 102 10.74 -12.30 6.69
CA THR A 102 10.72 -11.03 5.99
C THR A 102 10.19 -9.96 6.94
N LYS A 103 10.89 -8.83 7.06
CA LYS A 103 10.51 -7.70 7.91
C LYS A 103 10.59 -6.41 7.09
N PRO A 104 9.89 -5.32 7.44
CA PRO A 104 10.17 -4.02 6.84
C PRO A 104 11.65 -3.64 7.02
N SER A 105 12.33 -3.18 5.98
CA SER A 105 13.74 -2.79 6.06
C SER A 105 13.94 -1.55 6.94
N ARG A 106 15.16 -1.37 7.46
CA ARG A 106 15.49 -0.22 8.31
C ARG A 106 15.31 1.10 7.56
N GLU A 107 15.67 1.10 6.28
CA GLU A 107 15.56 2.21 5.34
C GLU A 107 14.10 2.55 5.08
N ALA A 108 13.23 1.55 4.90
CA ALA A 108 11.79 1.76 4.74
C ALA A 108 11.16 2.40 5.99
N VAL A 109 11.53 1.91 7.18
CA VAL A 109 11.10 2.49 8.46
C VAL A 109 11.62 3.91 8.62
N LYS A 110 12.87 4.17 8.26
CA LYS A 110 13.49 5.52 8.29
C LYS A 110 12.74 6.49 7.37
N ARG A 111 12.50 6.12 6.11
CA ARG A 111 11.75 6.94 5.13
C ARG A 111 10.34 7.24 5.61
N PHE A 112 9.66 6.27 6.22
CA PHE A 112 8.34 6.49 6.83
C PHE A 112 8.39 7.54 7.95
N LYS A 113 9.35 7.41 8.88
CA LYS A 113 9.55 8.37 9.97
C LYS A 113 9.89 9.77 9.45
N GLU A 114 10.70 9.87 8.41
CA GLU A 114 11.07 11.12 7.76
C GLU A 114 9.84 11.79 7.12
N ARG A 115 9.01 11.03 6.40
CA ARG A 115 7.79 11.55 5.78
C ARG A 115 6.77 12.03 6.82
N VAL A 116 6.52 11.24 7.86
CA VAL A 116 5.65 11.66 8.98
C VAL A 116 6.23 12.89 9.67
N THR A 117 7.55 12.96 9.81
CA THR A 117 8.26 14.11 10.39
C THR A 117 8.05 15.37 9.57
N ALA A 118 8.23 15.30 8.25
CA ALA A 118 8.00 16.40 7.33
C ALA A 118 6.56 16.92 7.43
N ILE A 119 5.58 16.02 7.31
CA ILE A 119 4.14 16.38 7.44
C ILE A 119 3.85 17.04 8.78
N SER A 120 4.37 16.50 9.88
CA SER A 120 4.13 17.09 11.22
C SER A 120 4.76 18.48 11.37
N LYS A 121 5.88 18.76 10.68
CA LYS A 121 6.54 20.09 10.70
C LYS A 121 5.78 21.08 9.84
N GLU A 122 5.40 20.68 8.63
CA GLU A 122 4.59 21.47 7.70
C GLU A 122 3.27 21.88 8.36
N MET A 123 2.58 20.94 9.00
CA MET A 123 1.30 21.16 9.65
C MET A 123 1.45 21.64 11.11
N ALA A 124 2.46 22.46 11.38
CA ALA A 124 2.81 22.89 12.73
C ALA A 124 1.69 23.70 13.43
N THR A 125 0.93 24.49 12.69
CA THR A 125 -0.12 25.37 13.23
C THR A 125 -1.54 24.87 12.91
N ALA A 126 -1.65 23.79 12.14
CA ALA A 126 -2.92 23.23 11.68
C ALA A 126 -3.81 22.72 12.82
N LYS A 127 -5.10 22.54 12.53
CA LYS A 127 -6.05 21.88 13.44
C LYS A 127 -5.71 20.40 13.55
N THR A 128 -6.00 19.79 14.71
CA THR A 128 -5.70 18.38 14.97
C THR A 128 -6.36 17.44 13.96
N ALA A 129 -7.64 17.67 13.64
CA ALA A 129 -8.36 16.90 12.64
C ALA A 129 -7.66 16.90 11.26
N ASP A 130 -7.06 18.02 10.85
CA ASP A 130 -6.35 18.12 9.58
C ASP A 130 -5.04 17.33 9.58
N VAL A 131 -4.28 17.38 10.69
CA VAL A 131 -3.07 16.58 10.87
C VAL A 131 -3.41 15.09 10.77
N ILE A 132 -4.46 14.66 11.47
CA ILE A 132 -4.96 13.28 11.44
C ILE A 132 -5.36 12.87 10.02
N ARG A 133 -6.14 13.70 9.33
CA ARG A 133 -6.58 13.48 7.95
C ARG A 133 -5.43 13.38 6.98
N ARG A 134 -4.31 14.08 7.21
CA ARG A 134 -3.11 14.00 6.35
C ARG A 134 -2.26 12.76 6.65
N LEU A 135 -2.17 12.34 7.92
CA LEU A 135 -1.32 11.21 8.33
C LEU A 135 -1.98 9.84 8.14
N ASN A 136 -3.29 9.73 8.36
CA ASN A 136 -4.01 8.45 8.29
C ASN A 136 -3.84 7.68 6.97
N PRO A 137 -3.93 8.31 5.78
CA PRO A 137 -3.72 7.59 4.51
C PRO A 137 -2.32 6.98 4.42
N LEU A 138 -1.30 7.73 4.86
CA LEU A 138 0.09 7.27 4.87
C LEU A 138 0.28 6.07 5.82
N ILE A 139 -0.28 6.15 7.04
CA ILE A 139 -0.19 5.08 8.03
C ILE A 139 -0.89 3.80 7.53
N LYS A 140 -2.10 3.95 7.00
CA LYS A 140 -2.88 2.83 6.46
C LYS A 140 -2.18 2.20 5.25
N GLY A 141 -1.65 3.02 4.35
CA GLY A 141 -0.94 2.52 3.18
C GLY A 141 0.31 1.74 3.54
N TRP A 142 1.11 2.29 4.46
CA TRP A 142 2.33 1.65 4.91
C TRP A 142 2.05 0.33 5.67
N SER A 143 1.11 0.34 6.61
CA SER A 143 0.74 -0.86 7.37
C SER A 143 0.11 -1.94 6.49
N THR A 144 -0.69 -1.56 5.48
CA THR A 144 -1.28 -2.50 4.54
C THR A 144 -0.23 -3.17 3.66
N TYR A 145 0.71 -2.39 3.12
CA TYR A 145 1.81 -2.92 2.30
C TYR A 145 2.66 -3.94 3.07
N TYR A 146 3.00 -3.62 4.32
CA TYR A 146 3.85 -4.49 5.16
C TYR A 146 3.09 -5.57 5.93
N ARG A 147 1.75 -5.67 5.82
CA ARG A 147 0.95 -6.66 6.57
C ARG A 147 1.27 -8.11 6.19
N GLY A 148 1.88 -8.33 5.03
CA GLY A 148 2.34 -9.64 4.55
C GLY A 148 3.58 -10.17 5.24
N ALA A 149 4.38 -9.27 5.84
CA ALA A 149 5.64 -9.56 6.48
C ALA A 149 5.50 -9.77 8.00
N ALA A 150 6.58 -10.20 8.66
CA ALA A 150 6.68 -10.26 10.12
C ALA A 150 6.84 -8.84 10.72
N ALA A 151 5.79 -8.02 10.58
CA ALA A 151 5.82 -6.59 10.85
C ALA A 151 5.26 -6.17 12.22
N SER A 152 4.61 -7.07 12.98
CA SER A 152 3.90 -6.70 14.23
C SER A 152 4.77 -5.94 15.24
N LYS A 153 6.02 -6.37 15.44
CA LYS A 153 6.96 -5.68 16.34
C LYS A 153 7.30 -4.28 15.83
N VAL A 154 7.60 -4.17 14.53
CA VAL A 154 7.91 -2.89 13.87
C VAL A 154 6.70 -1.94 13.94
N PHE A 155 5.48 -2.46 13.80
CA PHE A 155 4.26 -1.67 13.96
C PHE A 155 4.12 -1.10 15.37
N GLY A 156 4.35 -1.91 16.41
CA GLY A 156 4.36 -1.44 17.80
C GLY A 156 5.44 -0.39 18.08
N ASP A 157 6.66 -0.61 17.59
CA ASP A 157 7.77 0.35 17.72
C ASP A 157 7.46 1.68 17.02
N LEU A 158 6.83 1.62 15.84
CA LEU A 158 6.37 2.78 15.10
C LEU A 158 5.23 3.51 15.81
N ASP A 159 4.26 2.81 16.39
CA ASP A 159 3.17 3.42 17.15
C ASP A 159 3.70 4.19 18.37
N HIS A 160 4.68 3.62 19.09
CA HIS A 160 5.35 4.31 20.20
C HIS A 160 6.11 5.55 19.72
N TRP A 161 6.83 5.44 18.61
CA TRP A 161 7.52 6.58 18.01
C TRP A 161 6.54 7.66 17.55
N MET A 162 5.41 7.27 16.96
CA MET A 162 4.35 8.16 16.52
C MET A 162 3.70 8.89 17.70
N TYR A 163 3.43 8.20 18.81
CA TYR A 163 2.97 8.83 20.04
C TYR A 163 3.94 9.93 20.51
N LYS A 164 5.24 9.63 20.60
CA LYS A 164 6.27 10.63 20.96
C LYS A 164 6.27 11.81 19.98
N ARG A 165 6.11 11.53 18.68
CA ARG A 165 6.08 12.55 17.64
C ARG A 165 4.89 13.49 17.78
N MET A 166 3.68 12.94 17.95
CA MET A 166 2.46 13.73 18.15
C MET A 166 2.52 14.50 19.47
N PHE A 167 3.05 13.89 20.53
CA PHE A 167 3.26 14.57 21.80
C PHE A 167 4.18 15.79 21.65
N ARG A 168 5.28 15.69 20.89
CA ARG A 168 6.14 16.84 20.57
C ARG A 168 5.40 17.91 19.76
N TRP A 169 4.55 17.52 18.83
CA TRP A 169 3.72 18.45 18.06
C TRP A 169 2.76 19.23 18.97
N VAL A 170 2.08 18.55 19.90
CA VAL A 170 1.19 19.16 20.90
C VAL A 170 1.97 20.09 21.84
N LYS A 171 3.11 19.64 22.37
CA LYS A 171 3.96 20.44 23.28
C LYS A 171 4.40 21.76 22.64
N ARG A 172 4.73 21.74 21.35
CA ARG A 172 5.09 22.95 20.61
C ARG A 172 3.90 23.91 20.46
N ARG A 173 2.68 23.40 20.28
CA ARG A 173 1.46 24.22 20.18
C ARG A 173 1.07 24.82 21.53
N HIS A 174 1.38 24.14 22.63
CA HIS A 174 0.97 24.50 23.97
C HIS A 174 2.15 24.57 24.95
N PRO A 175 3.10 25.50 24.75
CA PRO A 175 4.33 25.56 25.55
C PRO A 175 4.08 25.84 27.03
N LYS A 176 2.98 26.52 27.37
CA LYS A 176 2.61 26.88 28.74
C LYS A 176 1.71 25.85 29.46
N LYS A 177 1.28 24.78 28.78
CA LYS A 177 0.35 23.79 29.36
C LYS A 177 1.12 22.61 29.93
N SER A 178 0.56 21.99 30.97
CA SER A 178 1.17 20.81 31.61
C SER A 178 1.05 19.57 30.73
N THR A 179 1.93 18.58 30.94
CA THR A 179 1.86 17.27 30.28
C THR A 179 0.53 16.57 30.54
N ALA A 180 -0.03 16.68 31.75
CA ALA A 180 -1.33 16.12 32.10
C ALA A 180 -2.45 16.75 31.26
N TRP A 181 -2.43 18.09 31.11
CA TRP A 181 -3.38 18.78 30.25
C TRP A 181 -3.27 18.32 28.79
N MET A 182 -2.05 18.21 28.25
CA MET A 182 -1.85 17.73 26.87
C MET A 182 -2.40 16.32 26.65
N ARG A 183 -2.13 15.40 27.58
CA ARG A 183 -2.67 14.03 27.51
C ARG A 183 -4.19 14.04 27.55
N ASN A 184 -4.77 14.76 28.51
CA ASN A 184 -6.21 14.82 28.68
C ASN A 184 -6.94 15.50 27.53
N ASN A 185 -6.29 16.32 26.70
CA ASN A 185 -6.95 17.03 25.59
C ASN A 185 -6.74 16.36 24.23
N TYR A 186 -5.59 15.71 24.02
CA TYR A 186 -5.20 15.20 22.70
C TYR A 186 -5.08 13.68 22.62
N PHE A 187 -5.11 12.98 23.75
CA PHE A 187 -4.96 11.53 23.80
C PHE A 187 -6.12 10.90 24.57
N GLY A 188 -6.58 9.75 24.11
CA GLY A 188 -7.68 9.05 24.74
C GLY A 188 -8.14 7.82 23.97
N ALA A 189 -9.27 7.27 24.41
CA ALA A 189 -9.99 6.21 23.72
C ALA A 189 -10.91 6.79 22.66
N PHE A 190 -10.44 6.83 21.42
CA PHE A 190 -11.22 7.31 20.28
C PHE A 190 -11.82 6.17 19.44
N HIS A 191 -11.24 4.97 19.51
CA HIS A 191 -11.67 3.86 18.68
C HIS A 191 -12.91 3.16 19.30
N PRO A 192 -14.04 3.03 18.58
CA PRO A 192 -15.31 2.55 19.17
C PRO A 192 -15.25 1.16 19.83
N HIS A 193 -14.44 0.26 19.26
CA HIS A 193 -14.38 -1.14 19.69
C HIS A 193 -13.02 -1.55 20.30
N ARG A 194 -12.08 -0.61 20.49
CA ARG A 194 -10.75 -0.92 21.03
C ARG A 194 -10.54 -0.10 22.29
N ARG A 195 -10.21 -0.77 23.40
CA ARG A 195 -9.90 -0.13 24.70
C ARG A 195 -8.48 0.46 24.72
N ASP A 196 -8.13 1.20 23.67
CA ASP A 196 -6.82 1.84 23.55
C ASP A 196 -6.91 3.29 23.99
N ASN A 197 -6.43 3.57 25.20
CA ASN A 197 -6.59 4.87 25.85
C ASN A 197 -5.50 5.88 25.44
N TRP A 198 -4.56 5.50 24.58
CA TRP A 198 -3.40 6.31 24.20
C TRP A 198 -3.37 6.55 22.69
N VAL A 199 -4.50 6.96 22.13
CA VAL A 199 -4.64 7.31 20.72
C VAL A 199 -4.67 8.83 20.58
N PHE A 200 -3.83 9.38 19.68
CA PHE A 200 -3.87 10.80 19.35
C PHE A 200 -5.16 11.11 18.60
N GLY A 201 -5.92 12.09 19.05
CA GLY A 201 -7.21 12.44 18.47
C GLY A 201 -7.66 13.84 18.78
N ASP A 202 -8.73 14.22 18.12
CA ASP A 202 -9.46 15.46 18.29
C ASP A 202 -10.79 15.15 18.97
N LYS A 203 -10.99 15.67 20.18
CA LYS A 203 -12.18 15.40 20.99
C LYS A 203 -13.43 16.10 20.46
N GLU A 204 -13.27 17.21 19.75
CA GLU A 204 -14.40 17.95 19.18
C GLU A 204 -15.00 17.20 17.98
N THR A 205 -14.15 16.71 17.08
CA THR A 205 -14.58 16.02 15.85
C THR A 205 -14.68 14.51 16.01
N GLY A 206 -14.09 13.94 17.07
CA GLY A 206 -13.91 12.50 17.22
C GLY A 206 -12.87 11.89 16.26
N ALA A 207 -12.17 12.71 15.47
CA ALA A 207 -11.13 12.23 14.56
C ALA A 207 -9.95 11.65 15.35
N TYR A 208 -9.36 10.55 14.87
CA TYR A 208 -8.23 9.92 15.54
C TYR A 208 -7.20 9.35 14.57
N LEU A 209 -5.96 9.30 15.05
CA LEU A 209 -4.83 8.71 14.34
C LEU A 209 -4.90 7.20 14.44
N VAL A 210 -4.92 6.53 13.28
CA VAL A 210 -4.91 5.06 13.23
C VAL A 210 -3.55 4.55 13.70
N LYS A 211 -3.54 3.46 14.47
CA LYS A 211 -2.32 2.76 14.87
C LYS A 211 -1.96 1.65 13.88
N LEU A 212 -0.67 1.49 13.62
CA LEU A 212 -0.16 0.44 12.75
C LEU A 212 -0.44 -0.95 13.33
N SER A 213 -0.31 -1.11 14.66
CA SER A 213 -0.53 -2.37 15.37
C SER A 213 -1.97 -2.89 15.30
N TRP A 214 -2.94 -2.07 14.89
CA TRP A 214 -4.31 -2.51 14.66
C TRP A 214 -4.48 -3.29 13.34
N THR A 215 -3.47 -3.24 12.48
CA THR A 215 -3.46 -3.98 11.21
C THR A 215 -3.13 -5.44 11.46
N HIS A 216 -4.05 -6.32 11.09
CA HIS A 216 -3.83 -7.76 11.16
C HIS A 216 -2.79 -8.20 10.12
N ILE A 217 -1.83 -9.02 10.56
CA ILE A 217 -0.88 -9.67 9.66
C ILE A 217 -1.62 -10.73 8.85
N VAL A 218 -1.49 -10.68 7.53
CA VAL A 218 -2.15 -11.59 6.59
C VAL A 218 -1.08 -12.20 5.71
N ARG A 219 -0.92 -13.52 5.75
CA ARG A 219 0.06 -14.21 4.92
C ARG A 219 -0.36 -14.18 3.44
N HIS A 220 0.60 -13.88 2.56
CA HIS A 220 0.35 -13.92 1.12
C HIS A 220 0.03 -15.35 0.67
N THR A 221 -1.00 -15.47 -0.17
CA THR A 221 -1.26 -16.71 -0.90
C THR A 221 -0.42 -16.69 -2.18
N VAL A 222 0.47 -17.67 -2.35
CA VAL A 222 1.41 -17.75 -3.48
C VAL A 222 0.67 -18.06 -4.79
N VAL A 223 1.05 -17.40 -5.89
CA VAL A 223 0.51 -17.68 -7.23
C VAL A 223 1.00 -19.05 -7.72
N LYS A 224 0.13 -19.83 -8.36
CA LYS A 224 0.47 -21.17 -8.82
C LYS A 224 1.39 -21.06 -10.04
N GLY A 225 2.64 -21.50 -9.90
CA GLY A 225 3.61 -21.54 -10.98
C GLY A 225 3.74 -20.20 -11.71
N ALA A 226 3.69 -20.24 -13.04
CA ALA A 226 3.78 -19.07 -13.92
C ALA A 226 2.41 -18.49 -14.32
N ALA A 227 1.35 -18.76 -13.55
CA ALA A 227 0.01 -18.26 -13.84
C ALA A 227 0.01 -16.73 -14.03
N SER A 228 -0.47 -16.27 -15.17
CA SER A 228 -0.63 -14.85 -15.49
C SER A 228 -2.10 -14.43 -15.40
N PRO A 229 -2.45 -13.25 -14.84
CA PRO A 229 -3.80 -12.69 -14.92
C PRO A 229 -4.35 -12.57 -16.33
N ASP A 230 -3.46 -12.46 -17.32
CA ASP A 230 -3.79 -12.28 -18.73
C ASP A 230 -3.95 -13.62 -19.48
N ASP A 231 -3.76 -14.76 -18.79
CA ASP A 231 -3.99 -16.08 -19.36
C ASP A 231 -5.51 -16.39 -19.40
N PRO A 232 -6.13 -16.49 -20.60
CA PRO A 232 -7.55 -16.75 -20.72
C PRO A 232 -7.98 -18.11 -20.13
N SER A 233 -7.06 -19.09 -20.07
CA SER A 233 -7.35 -20.40 -19.49
C SER A 233 -7.48 -20.35 -17.95
N LEU A 234 -6.99 -19.29 -17.32
CA LEU A 234 -6.94 -19.12 -15.87
C LEU A 234 -7.98 -18.12 -15.34
N VAL A 235 -8.96 -17.71 -16.15
CA VAL A 235 -9.98 -16.72 -15.77
C VAL A 235 -10.70 -17.09 -14.47
N ASN A 236 -11.12 -18.36 -14.31
CA ASN A 236 -11.80 -18.84 -13.11
C ASN A 236 -10.88 -18.82 -11.88
N TYR A 237 -9.61 -19.24 -12.05
CA TYR A 237 -8.61 -19.19 -10.99
C TYR A 237 -8.41 -17.76 -10.46
N TRP A 238 -8.29 -16.78 -11.36
CA TRP A 238 -8.14 -15.38 -10.98
C TRP A 238 -9.43 -14.77 -10.42
N ALA A 239 -10.60 -15.16 -10.93
CA ALA A 239 -11.89 -14.74 -10.40
C ALA A 239 -12.08 -15.22 -8.96
N GLU A 240 -11.82 -16.49 -8.66
CA GLU A 240 -11.86 -17.01 -7.30
C GLU A 240 -10.89 -16.29 -6.37
N ARG A 241 -9.68 -16.03 -6.85
CA ARG A 241 -8.66 -15.33 -6.07
C ARG A 241 -9.08 -13.89 -5.76
N ARG A 242 -9.69 -13.19 -6.72
CA ARG A 242 -10.29 -11.87 -6.52
C ARG A 242 -11.43 -11.92 -5.50
N ASN A 243 -12.31 -12.91 -5.58
CA ASN A 243 -13.43 -13.06 -4.64
C ASN A 243 -12.98 -13.37 -3.20
N LYS A 244 -11.86 -14.09 -3.05
CA LYS A 244 -11.25 -14.38 -1.74
C LYS A 244 -10.48 -13.18 -1.17
N ARG A 245 -10.20 -12.12 -1.96
CA ARG A 245 -9.51 -10.92 -1.47
C ARG A 245 -10.46 -10.11 -0.58
N LYS A 246 -10.08 -10.00 0.70
CA LYS A 246 -10.64 -8.97 1.59
C LYS A 246 -9.87 -7.67 1.34
N HIS A 247 -10.50 -6.71 0.67
CA HIS A 247 -9.94 -5.36 0.57
C HIS A 247 -9.78 -4.79 1.99
N PRO A 248 -8.67 -4.08 2.29
CA PRO A 248 -8.54 -3.37 3.56
C PRO A 248 -9.74 -2.45 3.76
N GLU A 249 -10.29 -2.44 4.97
CA GLU A 249 -11.46 -1.63 5.31
C GLU A 249 -11.13 -0.13 5.19
N ALA A 250 -11.31 0.44 4.00
CA ALA A 250 -11.40 1.88 3.81
C ALA A 250 -12.77 2.33 4.31
N HIS A 251 -12.82 2.87 5.54
CA HIS A 251 -13.93 3.58 6.18
C HIS A 251 -15.38 3.19 5.84
N GLY A 252 -16.11 2.76 6.88
CA GLY A 252 -17.57 2.64 6.92
C GLY A 252 -18.12 1.58 5.97
N ARG A 253 -18.71 0.51 6.52
CA ARG A 253 -19.42 -0.56 5.74
C ARG A 253 -20.23 -0.02 4.55
N LYS A 254 -20.84 1.15 4.70
CA LYS A 254 -21.61 1.82 3.63
C LYS A 254 -20.76 2.24 2.42
N VAL A 255 -19.59 2.86 2.57
CA VAL A 255 -18.77 3.33 1.43
C VAL A 255 -18.18 2.14 0.67
N VAL A 256 -17.66 1.15 1.39
CA VAL A 256 -17.20 -0.11 0.79
C VAL A 256 -18.35 -0.84 0.09
N GLY A 257 -19.53 -0.89 0.72
CA GLY A 257 -20.73 -1.48 0.12
C GLY A 257 -21.18 -0.79 -1.16
N MET A 258 -21.22 0.55 -1.18
CA MET A 258 -21.57 1.32 -2.39
C MET A 258 -20.54 1.14 -3.51
N ALA A 259 -19.24 1.16 -3.18
CA ALA A 259 -18.19 0.90 -4.17
C ALA A 259 -18.30 -0.51 -4.75
N ALA A 260 -18.61 -1.52 -3.93
CA ALA A 260 -18.83 -2.89 -4.37
C ALA A 260 -20.07 -3.02 -5.26
N GLN A 261 -21.19 -2.38 -4.90
CA GLN A 261 -22.41 -2.32 -5.71
C GLN A 261 -22.15 -1.69 -7.09
N GLN A 262 -21.28 -0.69 -7.14
CA GLN A 262 -20.86 0.00 -8.37
C GLN A 262 -19.72 -0.69 -9.13
N LYS A 263 -19.31 -1.89 -8.70
CA LYS A 263 -18.17 -2.62 -9.28
C LYS A 263 -16.87 -1.80 -9.33
N GLY A 264 -16.72 -0.85 -8.40
CA GLY A 264 -15.58 0.05 -8.35
C GLY A 264 -15.57 1.17 -9.38
N LEU A 265 -16.64 1.37 -10.16
CA LEU A 265 -16.74 2.37 -11.23
C LEU A 265 -17.55 3.60 -10.80
N CYS A 266 -17.12 4.76 -11.28
CA CYS A 266 -17.85 6.01 -11.15
C CYS A 266 -18.99 6.05 -12.18
N PRO A 267 -20.27 6.16 -11.77
CA PRO A 267 -21.40 6.14 -12.70
C PRO A 267 -21.44 7.34 -13.66
N LEU A 268 -20.74 8.44 -13.37
CA LEU A 268 -20.75 9.63 -14.22
C LEU A 268 -19.70 9.59 -15.33
N CYS A 269 -18.51 9.04 -15.07
CA CYS A 269 -17.41 9.03 -16.05
C CYS A 269 -17.00 7.63 -16.50
N GLY A 270 -17.56 6.57 -15.93
CA GLY A 270 -17.26 5.19 -16.27
C GLY A 270 -15.85 4.71 -15.88
N THR A 271 -15.04 5.55 -15.23
CA THR A 271 -13.69 5.19 -14.77
C THR A 271 -13.71 4.72 -13.31
N ASP A 272 -12.65 4.04 -12.87
CA ASP A 272 -12.54 3.55 -11.49
C ASP A 272 -12.73 4.69 -10.47
N LEU A 273 -13.59 4.48 -9.47
CA LEU A 273 -13.80 5.37 -8.31
C LEU A 273 -12.48 5.73 -7.64
N ILE A 274 -11.56 4.77 -7.61
CA ILE A 274 -10.19 4.97 -7.19
C ILE A 274 -9.33 4.50 -8.36
N ALA A 275 -8.61 5.42 -9.00
CA ALA A 275 -7.71 5.06 -10.10
C ALA A 275 -6.79 3.90 -9.69
N GLY A 276 -6.82 2.79 -10.44
CA GLY A 276 -6.04 1.58 -10.14
C GLY A 276 -6.74 0.57 -9.22
N ALA A 277 -8.02 0.74 -8.86
CA ALA A 277 -8.78 -0.21 -8.03
C ALA A 277 -8.91 -1.62 -8.62
N GLY A 278 -8.80 -1.76 -9.96
CA GLY A 278 -8.74 -3.05 -10.65
C GLY A 278 -7.45 -3.85 -10.38
N TYR A 279 -6.42 -3.21 -9.82
CA TYR A 279 -5.11 -3.79 -9.56
C TYR A 279 -4.75 -3.67 -8.07
N GLU A 280 -3.94 -4.61 -7.57
CA GLU A 280 -3.45 -4.55 -6.20
C GLU A 280 -2.31 -3.53 -6.15
N PRO A 281 -2.36 -2.46 -5.32
CA PRO A 281 -1.28 -1.49 -5.26
C PRO A 281 0.05 -2.18 -4.93
N GLU A 282 1.08 -1.92 -5.73
CA GLU A 282 2.35 -2.64 -5.66
C GLU A 282 3.41 -1.88 -4.86
N SER A 283 3.14 -0.61 -4.55
CA SER A 283 4.03 0.24 -3.77
C SER A 283 3.33 0.87 -2.57
N VAL A 284 4.12 1.20 -1.53
CA VAL A 284 3.64 1.98 -0.37
C VAL A 284 2.98 3.29 -0.82
N ARG A 285 3.49 3.91 -1.88
CA ARG A 285 2.96 5.17 -2.42
C ARG A 285 1.58 4.96 -3.02
N GLU A 286 1.41 3.97 -3.90
CA GLU A 286 0.11 3.66 -4.47
C GLU A 286 -0.89 3.26 -3.39
N TRP A 287 -0.48 2.50 -2.38
CA TRP A 287 -1.32 2.21 -1.23
C TRP A 287 -1.75 3.48 -0.49
N ALA A 288 -0.82 4.40 -0.22
CA ALA A 288 -1.13 5.67 0.43
C ALA A 288 -2.05 6.56 -0.43
N ASP A 289 -1.83 6.60 -1.74
CA ASP A 289 -2.64 7.35 -2.71
C ASP A 289 -4.03 6.72 -2.84
N TRP A 290 -4.14 5.38 -2.80
CA TRP A 290 -5.41 4.64 -2.77
C TRP A 290 -6.22 5.00 -1.53
N PHE A 291 -5.58 5.06 -0.36
CA PHE A 291 -6.24 5.55 0.84
C PHE A 291 -6.59 7.03 0.72
N ASP A 292 -5.68 7.91 0.27
CA ASP A 292 -5.95 9.37 0.17
C ASP A 292 -7.06 9.69 -0.84
N ALA A 293 -7.12 8.98 -1.96
CA ALA A 293 -8.18 9.06 -2.97
C ALA A 293 -9.54 8.68 -2.36
N ASN A 294 -9.59 7.60 -1.58
CA ASN A 294 -10.77 7.23 -0.78
C ASN A 294 -11.19 8.34 0.20
N PHE A 295 -10.25 9.14 0.71
CA PHE A 295 -10.52 10.19 1.69
C PHE A 295 -10.92 11.54 1.08
N ARG A 296 -10.44 11.88 -0.12
CA ARG A 296 -10.52 13.26 -0.64
C ARG A 296 -11.26 13.43 -1.96
N ARG A 297 -11.46 12.35 -2.72
CA ARG A 297 -11.91 12.45 -4.11
C ARG A 297 -13.22 11.73 -4.40
N LEU A 298 -13.89 11.19 -3.40
CA LEU A 298 -15.17 10.51 -3.57
C LEU A 298 -16.27 11.21 -2.78
N HIS A 299 -17.33 11.60 -3.49
CA HIS A 299 -18.53 12.20 -2.91
C HIS A 299 -19.67 11.19 -2.98
N LYS A 300 -20.51 11.17 -1.95
CA LYS A 300 -21.83 10.53 -2.04
C LYS A 300 -22.75 11.48 -2.80
N HIS A 301 -23.46 10.94 -3.76
CA HIS A 301 -24.40 11.66 -4.60
C HIS A 301 -25.75 10.95 -4.58
N HIS A 302 -26.83 11.73 -4.51
CA HIS A 302 -28.18 11.21 -4.53
C HIS A 302 -28.64 11.07 -5.99
N LEU A 303 -29.08 9.87 -6.41
CA LEU A 303 -29.61 9.65 -7.77
C LEU A 303 -30.86 10.50 -8.03
N THR A 304 -31.74 10.58 -7.05
CA THR A 304 -32.81 11.56 -6.98
C THR A 304 -32.44 12.60 -5.94
N TYR A 305 -32.40 13.88 -6.35
CA TYR A 305 -32.08 14.96 -5.43
C TYR A 305 -33.03 15.02 -4.24
N ARG A 306 -32.48 15.35 -3.06
CA ARG A 306 -33.30 15.55 -1.85
C ARG A 306 -34.34 16.66 -2.04
N SER A 307 -34.01 17.71 -2.80
CA SER A 307 -34.95 18.77 -3.18
C SER A 307 -36.11 18.29 -4.06
N ARG A 308 -35.94 17.15 -4.74
CA ARG A 308 -36.95 16.49 -5.58
C ARG A 308 -37.53 15.23 -4.92
N GLY A 309 -37.52 15.16 -3.58
CA GLY A 309 -38.10 14.05 -2.81
C GLY A 309 -37.21 12.82 -2.64
N GLY A 310 -35.94 12.88 -3.04
CA GLY A 310 -34.99 11.78 -2.90
C GLY A 310 -34.67 11.43 -1.44
N SER A 311 -34.61 10.13 -1.14
CA SER A 311 -34.31 9.60 0.20
C SER A 311 -32.80 9.49 0.47
N ASP A 312 -32.38 9.45 1.74
CA ASP A 312 -30.97 9.19 2.13
C ASP A 312 -30.66 7.69 2.31
N GLN A 313 -31.45 6.84 1.66
CA GLN A 313 -31.32 5.39 1.71
C GLN A 313 -30.27 4.90 0.71
N ALA A 314 -29.71 3.71 0.96
CA ALA A 314 -28.61 3.15 0.17
C ALA A 314 -28.96 2.93 -1.32
N ASN A 315 -30.23 2.73 -1.64
CA ASN A 315 -30.72 2.59 -3.02
C ASN A 315 -30.74 3.91 -3.81
N ASN A 316 -30.69 5.06 -3.12
CA ASN A 316 -30.66 6.39 -3.73
C ASN A 316 -29.26 7.03 -3.67
N LEU A 317 -28.25 6.31 -3.18
CA LEU A 317 -26.90 6.84 -2.97
C LEU A 317 -25.88 6.15 -3.85
N VAL A 318 -25.07 6.94 -4.54
CA VAL A 318 -23.91 6.47 -5.31
C VAL A 318 -22.65 7.23 -4.92
N LEU A 319 -21.49 6.59 -5.04
CA LEU A 319 -20.18 7.21 -4.94
C LEU A 319 -19.75 7.70 -6.33
N ILE A 320 -19.25 8.92 -6.40
CA ILE A 320 -18.71 9.51 -7.63
C ILE A 320 -17.46 10.32 -7.31
N HIS A 321 -16.62 10.59 -8.32
CA HIS A 321 -15.49 11.49 -8.12
C HIS A 321 -15.96 12.89 -7.71
N SER A 322 -15.22 13.55 -6.83
CA SER A 322 -15.47 14.93 -6.39
C SER A 322 -15.56 15.89 -7.59
N ASP A 323 -14.76 15.66 -8.63
CA ASP A 323 -14.75 16.48 -9.83
C ASP A 323 -15.94 16.16 -10.76
N CYS A 324 -16.33 14.89 -10.87
CA CYS A 324 -17.56 14.51 -11.56
C CYS A 324 -18.79 15.10 -10.87
N HIS A 325 -18.84 15.04 -9.54
CA HIS A 325 -19.91 15.63 -8.74
C HIS A 325 -20.03 17.13 -8.97
N ARG A 326 -18.90 17.85 -8.96
CA ARG A 326 -18.86 19.29 -9.19
C ARG A 326 -19.33 19.66 -10.59
N LYS A 327 -18.90 18.91 -11.62
CA LYS A 327 -19.33 19.10 -13.01
C LYS A 327 -20.82 18.84 -13.19
N HIS A 328 -21.34 17.78 -12.59
CA HIS A 328 -22.76 17.42 -12.63
C HIS A 328 -23.65 18.49 -12.01
N HIS A 329 -23.30 19.03 -10.83
CA HIS A 329 -24.07 20.14 -10.25
C HIS A 329 -23.93 21.45 -11.03
N ALA A 330 -22.82 21.66 -11.74
CA ALA A 330 -22.64 22.83 -12.59
C ALA A 330 -23.45 22.74 -13.91
N SER A 331 -23.66 21.54 -14.47
CA SER A 331 -24.55 21.32 -15.61
C SER A 331 -26.02 21.46 -15.23
N ASP A 332 -26.41 20.88 -14.09
CA ASP A 332 -27.81 20.93 -13.63
C ASP A 332 -28.25 22.35 -13.28
N TYR A 333 -27.33 23.17 -12.76
CA TYR A 333 -27.60 24.59 -12.51
C TYR A 333 -27.81 25.38 -13.81
N LYS A 334 -27.11 25.03 -14.90
CA LYS A 334 -27.30 25.65 -16.22
C LYS A 334 -28.62 25.26 -16.86
N GLU A 335 -28.99 23.98 -16.84
CA GLU A 335 -30.28 23.51 -17.33
C GLU A 335 -31.45 24.15 -16.57
N MET A 336 -31.31 24.36 -15.25
CA MET A 336 -32.33 25.05 -14.45
C MET A 336 -32.45 26.55 -14.74
N GLN A 337 -31.40 27.19 -15.29
CA GLN A 337 -31.46 28.60 -15.74
C GLN A 337 -31.96 28.75 -17.18
N GLU A 338 -31.88 27.71 -18.01
CA GLU A 338 -32.41 27.71 -19.38
C GLU A 338 -33.90 27.33 -19.44
N ILE A 339 -34.42 26.70 -18.39
CA ILE A 339 -35.83 26.29 -18.25
C ILE A 339 -36.66 27.33 -17.43
N ALA A 340 -36.00 28.27 -16.74
CA ALA A 340 -36.62 29.37 -15.99
C ALA A 340 -36.60 30.66 -16.81
#